data_AF-A0A196SHF2-F1
#
_entry.id   AF-A0A196SHF2-F1
#
_cell.length_a   1.000
_cell.length_b   1.000
_cell.length_c   1.000
_cell.angle_alpha   90.00
_cell.angle_beta   90.00
_cell.angle_gamma   90.00
#
_symmetry.space_group_name_H-M   'P 1'
#
loop_
_entity.id
_entity.type
_entity.pdbx_description
1 polymer ?
#
loop_
_entity_poly.entity_id
_entity_poly.type
_entity_poly.pdbx_seq_one_letter_code
_entity_poly.pdbx_strand_id
1 'polypeptide(L)'
;GAYCVMSSKHLRGDSNYSWPNGEIAVMGAEGAVKIIFRGKDLEKNKAEYSYNFANPLMAAQRGFIDDIIEPTETRRRLCEDLEILQTKCKTNPWKKHGNIPL
;
A
#
# COMPACT_ATOMS: atom_id res chain seq x y z
N GLY A 1 -1.06 -9.31 -3.03
CA GLY A 1 -2.48 -9.52 -3.35
C GLY A 1 -3.38 -8.71 -2.43
N ALA A 2 -3.42 -9.07 -1.14
CA ALA A 2 -4.28 -8.41 -0.13
C ALA A 2 -4.14 -6.88 -0.12
N TYR A 3 -2.91 -6.34 -0.14
CA TYR A 3 -2.67 -4.89 -0.24
C TYR A 3 -3.48 -4.22 -1.35
N CYS A 4 -3.49 -4.80 -2.56
CA CYS A 4 -4.19 -4.21 -3.70
C CYS A 4 -5.69 -4.09 -3.43
N VAL A 5 -6.29 -5.08 -2.76
CA VAL A 5 -7.73 -5.17 -2.47
C VAL A 5 -8.14 -4.24 -1.34
N MET A 6 -7.26 -3.96 -0.37
CA MET A 6 -7.51 -3.12 0.80
C MET A 6 -7.46 -1.63 0.48
N SER A 7 -8.28 -1.18 -0.48
CA SER A 7 -8.39 0.23 -0.90
C SER A 7 -7.05 0.88 -1.28
N SER A 8 -6.20 0.13 -2.01
CA SER A 8 -4.97 0.69 -2.55
C SER A 8 -5.25 1.87 -3.51
N LYS A 9 -4.25 2.71 -3.70
CA LYS A 9 -4.33 3.83 -4.66
C LYS A 9 -4.68 3.38 -6.08
N HIS A 10 -4.29 2.16 -6.45
CA HIS A 10 -4.66 1.54 -7.73
C HIS A 10 -6.16 1.29 -7.89
N LEU A 11 -6.88 1.06 -6.79
CA LEU A 11 -8.34 0.98 -6.76
C LEU A 11 -9.02 2.35 -6.63
N ARG A 12 -8.25 3.43 -6.81
CA ARG A 12 -8.68 4.83 -6.69
C ARG A 12 -9.02 5.22 -5.24
N GLY A 13 -8.24 4.74 -4.29
CA GLY A 13 -8.17 5.33 -2.95
C GLY A 13 -7.77 6.81 -3.04
N ASP A 14 -8.42 7.66 -2.27
CA ASP A 14 -8.24 9.11 -2.31
C ASP A 14 -6.96 9.54 -1.58
N SER A 15 -6.93 9.26 -0.28
CA SER A 15 -5.78 9.49 0.59
C SER A 15 -5.29 8.15 1.12
N ASN A 16 -4.02 7.82 0.86
CA ASN A 16 -3.37 6.59 1.28
C ASN A 16 -2.18 6.94 2.17
N TYR A 17 -2.25 6.57 3.44
CA TYR A 17 -1.15 6.77 4.39
C TYR A 17 -0.48 5.47 4.78
N SER A 18 0.73 5.60 5.31
CA SER A 18 1.40 4.53 6.02
C SER A 18 1.99 5.06 7.32
N TRP A 19 2.06 4.21 8.34
CA TRP A 19 2.86 4.49 9.52
C TRP A 19 4.33 4.19 9.24
N PRO A 20 5.28 4.71 10.05
CA PRO A 20 6.70 4.49 9.83
C PRO A 20 7.11 3.00 9.83
N ASN A 21 6.36 2.17 10.56
CA ASN A 21 6.53 0.73 10.65
C ASN A 21 5.74 -0.07 9.61
N GLY A 22 5.08 0.58 8.65
CA GLY A 22 4.29 -0.08 7.63
C GLY A 22 5.16 -0.78 6.59
N GLU A 23 4.88 -2.06 6.32
CA GLU A 23 5.61 -2.84 5.31
C GLU A 23 4.73 -3.05 4.08
N ILE A 24 5.16 -2.53 2.93
CA ILE A 24 4.43 -2.67 1.65
C ILE A 24 5.33 -3.37 0.63
N ALA A 25 5.09 -4.67 0.46
CA ALA A 25 5.83 -5.52 -0.45
C ALA A 25 4.91 -6.51 -1.18
N VAL A 26 5.44 -7.14 -2.24
CA VAL A 26 4.71 -8.15 -3.02
C VAL A 26 4.45 -9.41 -2.17
N MET A 27 5.44 -9.80 -1.37
CA MET A 27 5.42 -10.93 -0.45
C MET A 27 6.45 -10.71 0.67
N GLY A 28 6.40 -11.54 1.72
CA GLY A 28 7.39 -11.50 2.79
C GLY A 28 8.81 -11.81 2.30
N ALA A 29 9.81 -11.22 2.96
CA ALA A 29 11.22 -11.29 2.56
C ALA A 29 11.73 -12.72 2.35
N GLU A 30 11.32 -13.66 3.21
CA GLU A 30 11.75 -15.06 3.11
C GLU A 30 11.28 -15.73 1.80
N GLY A 31 10.02 -15.50 1.41
CA GLY A 31 9.47 -16.03 0.17
C GLY A 31 10.13 -15.39 -1.05
N ALA A 32 10.34 -14.07 -1.01
CA ALA A 32 10.97 -13.34 -2.10
C ALA A 32 12.42 -13.81 -2.35
N VAL A 33 13.20 -13.99 -1.29
CA VAL A 33 14.63 -14.35 -1.39
C VAL A 33 14.80 -15.77 -1.92
N LYS A 34 13.93 -16.71 -1.52
CA LYS A 34 13.93 -18.09 -2.05
C LYS A 34 13.69 -18.14 -3.56
N ILE A 35 12.92 -17.19 -4.11
CA ILE A 35 12.65 -17.09 -5.55
C ILE A 35 13.79 -16.37 -6.27
N ILE A 36 14.21 -15.20 -5.78
CA ILE A 36 15.17 -14.32 -6.44
C ILE A 36 16.61 -14.84 -6.33
N PHE A 37 16.99 -15.39 -5.18
CA PHE A 37 18.36 -15.79 -4.84
C PHE A 37 18.51 -17.32 -4.72
N ARG A 38 17.74 -18.07 -5.51
CA ARG A 38 17.79 -19.54 -5.53
C ARG A 38 19.23 -20.04 -5.76
N GLY A 39 19.74 -20.84 -4.83
CA GLY A 39 21.10 -21.40 -4.89
C GLY A 39 22.23 -20.50 -4.39
N LYS A 40 21.91 -19.37 -3.74
CA LYS A 40 22.86 -18.48 -3.06
C LYS A 40 22.65 -18.50 -1.54
N ASP A 41 23.51 -17.79 -0.81
CA ASP A 41 23.37 -17.58 0.64
C ASP A 41 22.10 -16.79 0.94
N LEU A 42 21.11 -17.46 1.55
CA LEU A 42 19.78 -16.90 1.75
C LEU A 42 19.72 -15.92 2.92
N GLU A 43 20.58 -16.08 3.94
CA GLU A 43 20.49 -15.27 5.16
C GLU A 43 20.96 -13.83 4.90
N LYS A 44 22.09 -13.68 4.21
CA LYS A 44 22.60 -12.36 3.84
C LYS A 44 21.63 -11.60 2.94
N ASN A 45 21.08 -12.27 1.93
CA ASN A 45 20.14 -11.67 0.99
C ASN A 45 18.78 -11.35 1.63
N LYS A 46 18.39 -12.09 2.69
CA LYS A 46 17.16 -11.80 3.45
C LYS A 46 17.25 -10.50 4.22
N ALA A 47 18.36 -10.25 4.91
CA ALA A 47 18.58 -8.99 5.61
C ALA A 47 18.55 -7.80 4.65
N GLU A 48 19.23 -7.93 3.50
CA GLU A 48 19.27 -6.89 2.48
C GLU A 48 17.89 -6.64 1.85
N TYR A 49 17.14 -7.70 1.53
CA TYR A 49 15.78 -7.56 1.01
C TYR A 49 14.84 -6.91 2.02
N SER A 50 14.92 -7.30 3.29
CA SER A 50 14.10 -6.71 4.35
C SER A 50 14.41 -5.22 4.50
N TYR A 51 15.69 -4.83 4.53
CA TYR A 51 16.08 -3.43 4.62
C TYR A 51 15.55 -2.60 3.44
N ASN A 52 15.70 -3.12 2.22
CA ASN A 52 15.35 -2.39 1.01
C ASN A 52 13.83 -2.34 0.74
N PHE A 53 13.08 -3.40 1.09
CA PHE A 53 11.68 -3.56 0.68
C PHE A 53 10.66 -3.66 1.83
N ALA A 54 11.08 -3.97 3.06
CA ALA A 54 10.18 -3.97 4.22
C ALA A 54 10.11 -2.57 4.85
N ASN A 55 9.86 -1.56 4.01
CA ASN A 55 9.70 -0.17 4.43
C ASN A 55 8.63 0.52 3.57
N PRO A 56 7.98 1.58 4.09
CA PRO A 56 6.95 2.28 3.35
C PRO A 56 7.55 3.26 2.32
N LEU A 57 8.84 3.60 2.43
CA LEU A 57 9.53 4.59 1.60
C LEU A 57 9.50 4.23 0.11
N MET A 58 9.70 2.95 -0.21
CA MET A 58 9.68 2.47 -1.60
C MET A 58 8.32 2.64 -2.28
N ALA A 59 7.23 2.58 -1.52
CA ALA A 59 5.88 2.80 -2.01
C ALA A 59 5.53 4.30 -2.05
N ALA A 60 6.03 5.09 -1.10
CA ALA A 60 5.94 6.55 -1.13
C ALA A 60 6.68 7.16 -2.34
N GLN A 61 7.91 6.70 -2.64
CA GLN A 61 8.68 7.14 -3.82
C GLN A 61 7.95 6.88 -5.15
N ARG A 62 7.14 5.82 -5.20
CA ARG A 62 6.32 5.48 -6.37
C ARG A 62 4.98 6.22 -6.41
N GLY A 63 4.69 7.03 -5.40
CA GLY A 63 3.42 7.75 -5.26
C GLY A 63 2.24 6.85 -4.94
N PHE A 64 2.45 5.63 -4.42
CA PHE A 64 1.38 4.73 -4.00
C PHE A 64 0.80 5.10 -2.63
N ILE A 65 1.56 5.89 -1.86
CA ILE A 65 1.22 6.45 -0.55
C ILE A 65 1.44 7.96 -0.67
N ASP A 66 0.54 8.73 -0.10
CA ASP A 66 0.59 10.19 -0.08
C ASP A 66 1.55 10.73 0.97
N ASP A 67 1.53 10.15 2.17
CA ASP A 67 2.36 10.58 3.29
C ASP A 67 2.66 9.43 4.26
N ILE A 68 3.78 9.55 4.99
CA ILE A 68 4.12 8.67 6.11
C ILE A 68 3.88 9.46 7.39
N ILE A 69 2.88 9.05 8.16
CA ILE A 69 2.39 9.81 9.32
C ILE A 69 2.65 9.07 10.61
N GLU A 70 2.87 9.80 11.71
CA GLU A 70 2.96 9.22 13.04
C GLU A 70 1.59 8.64 13.47
N PRO A 71 1.55 7.52 14.21
CA PRO A 71 0.30 6.90 14.65
C PRO A 71 -0.63 7.86 15.43
N THR A 72 -0.04 8.80 16.18
CA THR A 72 -0.77 9.81 16.95
C THR A 72 -1.48 10.84 16.07
N GLU A 73 -0.99 11.10 14.86
CA GLU A 73 -1.59 12.06 13.93
C GLU A 73 -2.77 11.50 13.12
N THR A 74 -2.94 10.16 13.13
CA THR A 74 -3.92 9.45 12.29
C THR A 74 -5.32 10.06 12.36
N ARG A 75 -5.82 10.36 13.56
CA ARG A 75 -7.16 10.93 13.74
C ARG A 75 -7.29 12.29 13.05
N ARG A 76 -6.31 13.17 13.24
CA ARG A 76 -6.31 14.53 12.68
C ARG A 76 -6.33 14.47 11.16
N ARG A 77 -5.42 13.68 10.56
CA ARG A 77 -5.32 13.53 9.10
C ARG A 77 -6.59 12.98 8.49
N LEU A 78 -7.20 11.96 9.11
CA LEU A 78 -8.47 11.40 8.64
C LEU A 78 -9.62 12.42 8.66
N CYS A 79 -9.72 13.25 9.70
CA CYS A 79 -10.74 14.29 9.75
C CYS A 79 -10.55 15.34 8.64
N GLU A 80 -9.32 15.84 8.46
CA GLU A 80 -8.97 16.81 7.43
C GLU A 80 -9.28 16.30 6.01
N ASP A 81 -8.95 15.04 5.72
CA ASP A 81 -9.24 14.44 4.42
C ASP A 81 -10.75 14.31 4.16
N LEU A 82 -11.53 13.89 5.16
CA LEU A 82 -12.98 13.76 5.03
C LEU A 82 -13.65 15.11 4.80
N GLU A 83 -13.13 16.19 5.40
CA GLU A 83 -13.59 17.55 5.15
C GLU A 83 -13.32 17.98 3.70
N ILE A 84 -12.11 17.74 3.18
CA ILE A 84 -11.73 18.08 1.80
C ILE A 84 -12.55 17.26 0.79
N LEU A 85 -12.78 15.98 1.08
CA LEU A 85 -13.47 15.05 0.18
C LEU A 85 -15.00 15.17 0.24
N GLN A 86 -15.55 16.03 1.11
CA GLN A 86 -17.00 16.16 1.32
C GLN A 86 -17.78 16.47 0.03
N THR A 87 -17.18 17.25 -0.88
CA THR A 87 -17.82 17.66 -2.14
C THR A 87 -17.39 16.81 -3.33
N LYS A 88 -16.67 15.70 -3.10
CA LYS A 88 -16.17 14.86 -4.19
C LYS A 88 -17.34 14.18 -4.92
N CYS A 89 -17.49 14.47 -6.20
CA CYS A 89 -18.42 13.77 -7.09
C CYS A 89 -17.66 12.91 -8.11
N LYS A 90 -18.06 11.65 -8.26
CA LYS A 90 -17.45 10.71 -9.21
C LYS A 90 -18.54 9.90 -9.91
N THR A 91 -18.47 9.87 -11.23
CA THR A 91 -19.36 9.07 -12.06
C THR A 91 -18.70 7.75 -12.45
N ASN A 92 -19.53 6.73 -12.64
CA ASN A 92 -19.10 5.45 -13.18
C ASN A 92 -19.69 5.25 -14.59
N PRO A 93 -19.09 4.39 -15.43
CA PRO A 93 -19.68 4.03 -16.71
C PRO A 93 -21.13 3.54 -16.57
N TRP A 94 -22.00 3.93 -17.50
CA TRP A 94 -23.40 3.54 -17.48
C TRP A 94 -23.57 2.02 -17.67
N LYS A 95 -24.42 1.43 -16.83
CA LYS A 95 -24.81 0.01 -16.86
C LYS A 95 -26.10 -0.18 -16.09
N LYS A 96 -26.87 -1.24 -16.41
CA LYS A 96 -28.06 -1.61 -15.62
C LYS A 96 -27.69 -1.95 -14.17
N HIS A 97 -26.66 -2.78 -13.99
CA HIS A 97 -26.08 -3.15 -12.69
C HIS A 97 -24.64 -3.71 -12.90
N GLY A 98 -23.91 -3.96 -11.81
CA GLY A 98 -22.65 -4.71 -11.85
C GLY A 98 -22.87 -6.23 -12.00
N ASN A 99 -21.80 -6.96 -12.29
CA ASN A 99 -21.78 -8.43 -12.29
C ASN A 99 -20.67 -8.91 -11.36
N ILE A 100 -20.93 -8.85 -10.06
CA ILE A 100 -19.97 -9.30 -9.04
C ILE A 100 -19.94 -10.84 -9.01
N PRO A 101 -18.81 -11.48 -8.70
CA PRO A 101 -18.77 -12.92 -8.43
C PRO A 101 -19.75 -13.28 -7.30
N LEU A 102 -20.45 -14.42 -7.44
CA LEU A 102 -21.32 -15.02 -6.44
C LEU A 102 -20.66 -16.23 -5.78
#